data_AF-A0A662VTL3-F1
#
_entry.id   AF-A0A662VTL3-F1
#
_cell.length_a   1.000
_cell.length_b   1.000
_cell.length_c   1.000
_cell.angle_alpha   90.00
_cell.angle_beta   90.00
_cell.angle_gamma   90.00
#
_symmetry.space_group_name_H-M   'P 1'
#
loop_
_entity.id
_entity.type
_entity.pdbx_description
1 polymer ?
#
loop_
_entity_poly.entity_id
_entity_poly.type
_entity_poly.pdbx_seq_one_letter_code
_entity_poly.pdbx_strand_id
1 'polypeptide(L)'
;MITRRKFLMLAGSAALATFLPTQISALTQSSGSSSGDSKYRWAMVVDVSKCTECMEELIKKTGNPEVKPPCVLACDYENNVPEFEDKRVDPQWIRIVKMRLKKPSVNPKEFYMPILCNHCEHPPCVQVCLTFASFKRSDGIVMIDTHRCIGCRYCMIACPYGARSFNYEYPEHGLKKVNPEVPMRTKGVVEKCTFCAHRIDEAI
;
A
#
# COMPACT_ATOMS: atom_id res chain seq x y z
N MET A 1 -14.92 48.82 39.58
CA MET A 1 -15.14 47.84 38.49
C MET A 1 -14.35 48.28 37.27
N ILE A 2 -13.35 47.50 36.86
CA ILE A 2 -12.55 47.78 35.65
C ILE A 2 -13.38 47.37 34.42
N THR A 3 -13.61 48.30 33.50
CA THR A 3 -14.32 48.01 32.24
C THR A 3 -13.46 47.18 31.30
N ARG A 4 -14.08 46.26 30.56
CA ARG A 4 -13.43 45.34 29.59
C ARG A 4 -12.40 46.01 28.67
N ARG A 5 -12.66 47.26 28.26
CA ARG A 5 -11.75 48.04 27.40
C ARG A 5 -10.45 48.44 28.10
N LYS A 6 -10.50 48.77 29.40
CA LYS A 6 -9.31 49.09 30.20
C LYS A 6 -8.48 47.84 30.54
N PHE A 7 -9.13 46.69 30.70
CA PHE A 7 -8.43 45.41 30.89
C PHE A 7 -7.63 44.99 29.64
N LEU A 8 -8.22 45.12 28.45
CA LEU A 8 -7.53 44.80 27.18
C LEU A 8 -6.35 45.74 26.89
N MET A 9 -6.47 47.02 27.25
CA MET A 9 -5.37 47.98 27.10
C MET A 9 -4.20 47.70 28.05
N LEU A 10 -4.47 47.34 29.30
CA LEU A 10 -3.40 46.96 30.26
C LEU A 10 -2.74 45.62 29.91
N ALA A 11 -3.50 44.65 29.39
CA ALA A 11 -2.96 43.36 28.97
C ALA A 11 -2.08 43.47 27.71
N GLY A 12 -2.43 44.37 26.78
CA GLY A 12 -1.63 44.60 25.55
C GLY A 12 -0.24 45.19 25.81
N SER A 13 -0.08 46.00 26.86
CA SER A 13 1.20 46.63 27.21
C SER A 13 2.19 45.72 27.95
N ALA A 14 1.75 44.55 28.44
CA ALA A 14 2.64 43.61 29.15
C ALA A 14 3.31 42.57 28.24
N ALA A 15 2.86 42.43 26.97
CA ALA A 15 3.37 41.40 26.06
C ALA A 15 4.61 41.81 25.25
N LEU A 16 5.10 43.05 25.39
CA LEU A 16 6.20 43.59 24.57
C LEU A 16 7.59 43.57 25.25
N ALA A 17 7.71 43.10 26.50
CA ALA A 17 8.95 43.23 27.27
C ALA A 17 9.68 41.91 27.60
N THR A 18 9.29 40.77 27.03
CA THR A 18 10.05 39.51 27.20
C THR A 18 10.19 38.74 25.88
N PHE A 19 10.72 39.39 24.85
CA PHE A 19 11.39 38.67 23.77
C PHE A 19 12.87 38.47 24.17
N LEU A 20 13.11 37.47 25.03
CA LEU A 20 14.38 36.76 24.99
C LEU A 20 14.39 36.00 23.67
N PRO A 21 15.42 36.13 22.82
CA PRO A 21 15.54 35.33 21.61
C PRO A 21 16.01 33.93 22.04
N THR A 22 15.12 33.15 22.65
CA THR A 22 15.28 31.70 22.63
C THR A 22 15.06 31.30 21.18
N GLN A 23 16.17 31.10 20.48
CA GLN A 23 16.25 30.47 19.18
C GLN A 23 15.59 29.09 19.29
N ILE A 24 14.27 29.03 19.19
CA ILE A 24 13.56 27.80 18.86
C ILE A 24 13.90 27.59 17.40
N SER A 25 15.03 26.92 17.16
CA SER A 25 15.22 26.19 15.90
C SER A 25 14.04 25.25 15.80
N ALA A 26 13.00 25.70 15.09
CA ALA A 26 12.02 24.81 14.49
C ALA A 26 12.84 23.91 13.57
N LEU A 27 13.29 22.78 14.11
CA LEU A 27 13.70 21.64 13.32
C LEU A 27 12.42 21.20 12.62
N THR A 28 12.15 21.85 11.50
CA THR A 28 11.42 21.25 10.41
C THR A 28 12.21 20.00 10.07
N GLN A 29 11.89 18.88 10.72
CA GLN A 29 12.17 17.57 10.17
C GLN A 29 11.28 17.48 8.94
N SER A 30 11.70 18.14 7.85
CA SER A 30 11.53 17.54 6.56
C SER A 30 12.20 16.18 6.73
N SER A 31 11.39 15.13 6.82
CA SER A 31 11.80 13.79 6.46
C SER A 31 12.22 13.84 5.00
N GLY A 32 13.39 14.44 4.76
CA GLY A 32 14.17 14.23 3.57
C GLY A 32 14.29 12.73 3.50
N SER A 33 13.70 12.17 2.45
CA SER A 33 13.85 10.77 2.13
C SER A 33 15.35 10.51 2.01
N SER A 34 15.95 9.98 3.07
CA SER A 34 17.23 9.31 2.94
C SER A 34 16.95 8.08 2.10
N SER A 35 17.01 8.26 0.78
CA SER A 35 17.32 7.20 -0.14
C SER A 35 18.69 6.68 0.28
N GLY A 36 18.71 5.73 1.23
CA GLY A 36 19.90 4.95 1.46
C GLY A 36 20.30 4.38 0.09
N ASP A 37 21.52 4.65 -0.35
CA ASP A 37 22.05 4.15 -1.61
C ASP A 37 22.06 2.62 -1.57
N SER A 38 20.97 2.01 -2.06
CA SER A 38 20.95 0.60 -2.39
C SER A 38 21.65 0.42 -3.73
N LYS A 39 22.47 -0.62 -3.83
CA LYS A 39 23.05 -1.07 -5.10
C LYS A 39 21.96 -1.38 -6.15
N TYR A 40 20.75 -1.74 -5.69
CA TYR A 40 19.66 -2.19 -6.55
C TYR A 40 18.42 -1.30 -6.41
N ARG A 41 17.73 -1.12 -7.54
CA ARG A 41 16.44 -0.43 -7.64
C ARG A 41 15.46 -1.33 -8.39
N TRP A 42 14.47 -1.86 -7.67
CA TRP A 42 13.52 -2.83 -8.24
C TRP A 42 12.34 -2.16 -8.94
N ALA A 43 11.97 -2.69 -10.10
CA ALA A 43 10.81 -2.27 -10.87
C ALA A 43 10.15 -3.49 -11.52
N MET A 44 8.84 -3.38 -11.75
CA MET A 44 8.06 -4.38 -12.46
C MET A 44 7.34 -3.71 -13.62
N VAL A 45 7.48 -4.27 -14.82
CA VAL A 45 6.75 -3.84 -16.01
C VAL A 45 5.85 -4.98 -16.44
N VAL A 46 4.57 -4.69 -16.63
CA VAL A 46 3.58 -5.68 -17.09
C VAL A 46 3.04 -5.25 -18.44
N ASP A 47 3.15 -6.14 -19.43
CA ASP A 47 2.53 -5.97 -20.73
C ASP A 47 1.02 -6.24 -20.63
N VAL A 48 0.22 -5.18 -20.75
CA VAL A 48 -1.24 -5.20 -20.63
C VAL A 48 -1.90 -5.91 -21.83
N SER A 49 -1.27 -5.87 -23.01
CA SER A 49 -1.76 -6.62 -24.18
C SER A 49 -1.66 -8.12 -23.93
N LYS A 50 -0.54 -8.58 -23.36
CA LYS A 50 -0.36 -9.99 -22.97
C LYS A 50 -1.23 -10.41 -21.79
N CYS A 51 -1.50 -9.50 -20.86
CA CYS A 51 -2.49 -9.75 -19.81
C CYS A 51 -3.90 -9.97 -20.38
N THR A 52 -4.27 -9.18 -21.39
CA THR A 52 -5.56 -9.32 -22.09
C THR A 52 -5.67 -10.65 -22.83
N GLU A 53 -4.65 -11.01 -23.62
CA GLU A 53 -4.59 -12.31 -24.32
C GLU A 53 -4.71 -13.49 -23.34
N CYS A 54 -3.97 -13.45 -22.23
CA CYS A 54 -4.00 -14.49 -21.21
C CYS A 54 -5.39 -14.66 -20.59
N MET A 55 -6.06 -13.56 -20.25
CA MET A 55 -7.39 -13.61 -19.66
C MET A 55 -8.45 -14.11 -20.64
N GLU A 56 -8.42 -13.64 -21.89
CA GLU A 56 -9.36 -14.09 -22.93
C GLU A 56 -9.22 -15.59 -23.19
N GLU A 57 -7.99 -16.09 -23.29
CA GLU A 57 -7.73 -17.52 -23.47
C GLU A 57 -8.21 -18.34 -22.26
N LEU A 58 -7.95 -17.87 -21.05
CA LEU A 58 -8.32 -18.55 -19.82
C LEU A 58 -9.84 -18.63 -19.63
N ILE A 59 -10.55 -17.54 -19.93
CA ILE A 59 -12.02 -17.50 -19.89
C ILE A 59 -12.60 -18.42 -20.96
N LYS A 60 -12.03 -18.44 -22.17
CA LYS A 60 -12.46 -19.35 -23.24
C LYS A 60 -12.29 -20.82 -22.86
N LYS A 61 -11.18 -21.18 -22.18
CA LYS A 61 -10.91 -22.56 -21.75
C LYS A 61 -11.79 -23.03 -20.59
N THR A 62 -12.05 -22.14 -19.63
CA THR A 62 -12.75 -22.49 -18.39
C THR A 62 -14.26 -22.24 -18.44
N GLY A 63 -14.72 -21.38 -19.35
CA GLY A 63 -16.09 -20.87 -19.36
C GLY A 63 -16.43 -19.97 -18.17
N ASN A 64 -15.45 -19.63 -17.32
CA ASN A 64 -15.65 -18.84 -16.10
C ASN A 64 -15.02 -17.44 -16.25
N PRO A 65 -15.80 -16.35 -16.28
CA PRO A 65 -15.27 -14.98 -16.36
C PRO A 65 -14.57 -14.50 -15.07
N GLU A 66 -14.79 -15.17 -13.93
CA GLU A 66 -14.20 -14.83 -12.63
C GLU A 66 -12.96 -15.69 -12.30
N VAL A 67 -12.46 -16.44 -13.29
CA VAL A 67 -11.28 -17.30 -13.12
C VAL A 67 -10.06 -16.49 -12.66
N LYS A 68 -9.41 -16.93 -11.58
CA LYS A 68 -8.12 -16.39 -11.14
C LYS A 68 -7.02 -16.81 -12.11
N PRO A 69 -6.25 -15.88 -12.70
CA PRO A 69 -5.17 -16.22 -13.61
C PRO A 69 -3.92 -16.76 -12.88
N PRO A 70 -3.01 -17.44 -13.60
CA PRO A 70 -1.82 -18.06 -13.01
C PRO A 70 -0.94 -17.11 -12.19
N CYS A 71 -0.82 -15.85 -12.60
CA CYS A 71 -0.02 -14.85 -11.85
C CYS A 71 -0.62 -14.50 -10.48
N VAL A 72 -1.96 -14.48 -10.37
CA VAL A 72 -2.67 -14.27 -9.10
C VAL A 72 -2.51 -15.51 -8.23
N LEU A 73 -2.76 -16.70 -8.78
CA LEU A 73 -2.60 -17.97 -8.06
C LEU A 73 -1.17 -18.18 -7.55
N ALA A 74 -0.17 -17.84 -8.36
CA ALA A 74 1.24 -17.92 -7.96
C ALA A 74 1.55 -16.94 -6.82
N CYS A 75 1.07 -15.70 -6.91
CA CYS A 75 1.24 -14.72 -5.83
C CYS A 75 0.56 -15.20 -4.53
N ASP A 76 -0.67 -15.71 -4.64
CA ASP A 76 -1.44 -16.18 -3.50
C ASP A 76 -0.73 -17.34 -2.79
N TYR A 77 -0.29 -18.32 -3.58
CA TYR A 77 0.45 -19.49 -3.09
C TYR A 77 1.79 -19.11 -2.47
N GLU A 78 2.57 -18.27 -3.16
CA GLU A 78 3.92 -17.91 -2.76
C GLU A 78 3.93 -17.09 -1.47
N ASN A 79 3.01 -16.13 -1.36
CA ASN A 79 3.00 -15.14 -0.30
C ASN A 79 1.98 -15.45 0.78
N ASN A 80 1.45 -16.67 0.86
CA ASN A 80 0.44 -17.08 1.85
C ASN A 80 -0.82 -16.19 1.82
N VAL A 81 -1.29 -15.74 0.66
CA VAL A 81 -2.54 -14.95 0.58
C VAL A 81 -3.73 -15.91 0.69
N PRO A 82 -4.57 -15.78 1.72
CA PRO A 82 -5.67 -16.71 1.96
C PRO A 82 -6.80 -16.54 0.95
N GLU A 83 -7.55 -17.61 0.73
CA GLU A 83 -8.78 -17.60 -0.01
C GLU A 83 -9.91 -18.21 0.85
N PHE A 84 -10.93 -17.40 1.13
CA PHE A 84 -12.07 -17.79 1.95
C PHE A 84 -13.30 -18.11 1.07
N GLU A 85 -14.35 -18.63 1.71
CA GLU A 85 -15.67 -18.81 1.08
C GLU A 85 -16.32 -17.44 0.79
N ASP A 86 -16.30 -16.52 1.75
CA ASP A 86 -16.78 -15.16 1.56
C ASP A 86 -15.72 -14.28 0.90
N LYS A 87 -15.84 -14.11 -0.42
CA LYS A 87 -14.90 -13.31 -1.24
C LYS A 87 -14.78 -11.84 -0.82
N ARG A 88 -15.69 -11.31 0.01
CA ARG A 88 -15.61 -9.93 0.51
C ARG A 88 -14.52 -9.74 1.56
N VAL A 89 -14.07 -10.82 2.21
CA VAL A 89 -13.01 -10.78 3.22
C VAL A 89 -11.65 -11.21 2.66
N ASP A 90 -11.59 -11.67 1.41
CA ASP A 90 -10.36 -12.09 0.75
C ASP A 90 -9.40 -10.90 0.59
N PRO A 91 -8.18 -10.96 1.13
CA PRO A 91 -7.15 -10.03 0.74
C PRO A 91 -6.67 -10.35 -0.69
N GLN A 92 -6.30 -9.31 -1.45
CA GLN A 92 -5.91 -9.43 -2.85
C GLN A 92 -4.64 -8.64 -3.11
N TRP A 93 -3.52 -9.34 -3.33
CA TRP A 93 -2.23 -8.70 -3.60
C TRP A 93 -2.09 -8.30 -5.07
N ILE A 94 -2.64 -9.14 -5.95
CA ILE A 94 -2.76 -8.89 -7.38
C ILE A 94 -4.23 -9.13 -7.74
N ARG A 95 -4.86 -8.16 -8.40
CA ARG A 95 -6.21 -8.31 -8.97
C ARG A 95 -6.18 -7.95 -10.44
N ILE A 96 -6.80 -8.74 -11.29
CA ILE A 96 -6.95 -8.41 -12.71
C ILE A 96 -8.34 -7.84 -12.91
N VAL A 97 -8.43 -6.60 -13.40
CA VAL A 97 -9.71 -5.94 -13.66
C VAL A 97 -9.96 -5.82 -15.15
N LYS A 98 -11.21 -6.07 -15.54
CA LYS A 98 -11.67 -5.78 -16.90
C LYS A 98 -11.99 -4.29 -17.00
N MET A 99 -11.30 -3.60 -17.90
CA MET A 99 -11.52 -2.19 -18.20
C MET A 99 -12.19 -2.03 -19.55
N ARG A 100 -12.98 -0.97 -19.72
CA ARG A 100 -13.62 -0.61 -20.98
C ARG A 100 -13.37 0.86 -21.29
N LEU A 101 -12.87 1.14 -22.49
CA LEU A 101 -12.66 2.51 -22.95
C LEU A 101 -14.00 3.15 -23.29
N LYS A 102 -14.29 4.31 -22.69
CA LYS A 102 -15.55 5.07 -22.94
C LYS A 102 -15.59 5.68 -24.34
N LYS A 103 -14.44 6.04 -24.91
CA LYS A 103 -14.28 6.58 -26.26
C LYS A 103 -13.03 5.96 -26.90
N PRO A 104 -13.13 4.77 -27.50
CA PRO A 104 -11.98 4.10 -28.09
C PRO A 104 -11.57 4.85 -29.37
N SER A 105 -10.33 5.35 -29.41
CA SER A 105 -9.71 5.86 -30.64
C SER A 105 -9.12 4.73 -31.49
N VAL A 106 -8.82 3.59 -30.86
CA VAL A 106 -8.30 2.35 -31.46
C VAL A 106 -8.91 1.18 -30.67
N ASN A 107 -9.32 0.10 -31.35
CA ASN A 107 -9.72 -1.17 -30.70
C ASN A 107 -8.49 -1.81 -30.01
N PRO A 108 -8.62 -2.55 -28.89
CA PRO A 108 -9.84 -3.14 -28.33
C PRO A 108 -10.64 -2.22 -27.40
N LYS A 109 -11.96 -2.40 -27.37
CA LYS A 109 -12.88 -1.65 -26.50
C LYS A 109 -12.74 -2.05 -25.03
N GLU A 110 -12.32 -3.29 -24.78
CA GLU A 110 -12.15 -3.88 -23.45
C GLU A 110 -10.75 -4.48 -23.35
N PHE A 111 -10.12 -4.36 -22.18
CA PHE A 111 -8.80 -4.91 -21.91
C PHE A 111 -8.71 -5.31 -20.44
N TYR A 112 -7.77 -6.19 -20.10
CA TYR A 112 -7.54 -6.63 -18.73
C TYR A 112 -6.29 -5.96 -18.17
N MET A 113 -6.42 -5.32 -17.02
CA MET A 113 -5.32 -4.61 -16.36
C MET A 113 -5.04 -5.21 -14.98
N PRO A 114 -3.77 -5.56 -14.68
CA PRO A 114 -3.38 -5.93 -13.34
C PRO A 114 -3.33 -4.69 -12.44
N ILE A 115 -3.93 -4.80 -11.26
CA ILE A 115 -3.75 -3.86 -10.16
C ILE A 115 -3.01 -4.59 -9.05
N LEU A 116 -1.84 -4.04 -8.71
CA LEU A 116 -0.99 -4.47 -7.60
C LEU A 116 -0.32 -3.23 -6.98
N CYS A 117 0.49 -3.42 -5.94
CA CYS A 117 1.25 -2.31 -5.37
C CYS A 117 2.36 -1.87 -6.34
N ASN A 118 2.38 -0.58 -6.68
CA ASN A 118 3.40 -0.01 -7.58
C ASN A 118 4.69 0.43 -6.88
N HIS A 119 4.82 0.21 -5.57
CA HIS A 119 6.00 0.61 -4.78
C HIS A 119 6.47 2.05 -5.06
N CYS A 120 5.53 3.00 -4.97
CA CYS A 120 5.72 4.38 -5.38
C CYS A 120 6.95 5.04 -4.75
N GLU A 121 7.60 5.94 -5.50
CA GLU A 121 8.77 6.69 -5.02
C GLU A 121 8.45 7.59 -3.82
N HIS A 122 7.30 8.27 -3.89
CA HIS A 122 6.71 9.06 -2.80
C HIS A 122 5.40 8.40 -2.36
N PRO A 123 5.45 7.36 -1.50
CA PRO A 123 4.27 6.56 -1.18
C PRO A 123 3.37 7.29 -0.17
N PRO A 124 2.15 7.74 -0.56
CA PRO A 124 1.24 8.43 0.36
C PRO A 124 0.80 7.50 1.51
N CYS A 125 0.70 6.20 1.21
CA CYS A 125 0.37 5.16 2.19
C CYS A 125 1.40 5.01 3.32
N VAL A 126 2.66 5.42 3.12
CA VAL A 126 3.68 5.49 4.18
C VAL A 126 3.51 6.77 4.99
N GLN A 127 3.28 7.91 4.33
CA GLN A 127 3.12 9.22 4.99
C GLN A 127 1.94 9.26 5.97
N VAL A 128 0.84 8.55 5.68
CA VAL A 128 -0.34 8.51 6.54
C VAL A 128 -0.28 7.47 7.66
N CYS A 129 0.79 6.68 7.75
CA CYS A 129 0.86 5.57 8.71
C CYS A 129 1.25 6.09 10.11
N LEU A 130 0.26 6.14 11.01
CA LEU A 130 0.43 6.69 12.37
C LEU A 130 1.46 5.95 13.24
N THR A 131 1.66 4.66 13.01
CA THR A 131 2.61 3.82 13.78
C THR A 131 3.91 3.55 13.04
N PHE A 132 4.13 4.18 11.87
CA PHE A 132 5.27 3.91 11.00
C PHE A 132 5.44 2.43 10.62
N ALA A 133 4.34 1.66 10.64
CA ALA A 133 4.31 0.28 10.19
C ALA A 133 4.57 0.16 8.69
N SER A 134 4.08 1.12 7.88
CA SER A 134 4.44 1.21 6.47
C SER A 134 5.71 2.02 6.32
N PHE A 135 6.69 1.49 5.58
CA PHE A 135 7.97 2.15 5.32
C PHE A 135 8.48 1.84 3.92
N LYS A 136 9.45 2.61 3.43
CA LYS A 136 10.15 2.36 2.17
C LYS A 136 11.58 1.90 2.49
N ARG A 137 11.98 0.75 1.96
CA ARG A 137 13.36 0.23 2.04
C ARG A 137 14.30 1.09 1.18
N SER A 138 15.62 0.93 1.35
CA SER A 138 16.65 1.63 0.56
C SER A 138 16.59 1.28 -0.94
N ASP A 139 16.29 0.03 -1.28
CA ASP A 139 16.00 -0.42 -2.66
C ASP A 139 14.67 0.12 -3.23
N GLY A 140 13.91 0.81 -2.37
CA GLY A 140 12.64 1.45 -2.59
C GLY A 140 11.44 0.52 -2.74
N ILE A 141 11.56 -0.73 -2.29
CA ILE A 141 10.39 -1.57 -2.01
C ILE A 141 9.65 -0.96 -0.80
N VAL A 142 8.41 -0.54 -1.01
CA VAL A 142 7.48 -0.23 0.09
C VAL A 142 7.13 -1.51 0.83
N MET A 143 7.24 -1.54 2.15
CA MET A 143 6.95 -2.68 3.02
C MET A 143 5.95 -2.32 4.13
N ILE A 144 5.41 -3.34 4.79
CA ILE A 144 4.57 -3.19 5.98
C ILE A 144 5.13 -4.13 7.06
N ASP A 145 5.49 -3.55 8.21
CA ASP A 145 5.71 -4.29 9.44
C ASP A 145 4.34 -4.65 10.03
N THR A 146 4.02 -5.94 9.99
CA THR A 146 2.75 -6.48 10.47
C THR A 146 2.61 -6.40 11.98
N HIS A 147 3.71 -6.45 12.74
CA HIS A 147 3.70 -6.36 14.19
C HIS A 147 3.45 -4.94 14.69
N ARG A 148 3.82 -3.91 13.92
CA ARG A 148 3.52 -2.50 14.21
C ARG A 148 2.17 -2.04 13.65
N CYS A 149 1.54 -2.84 12.79
CA CYS A 149 0.30 -2.47 12.14
C CYS A 149 -0.88 -2.57 13.11
N ILE A 150 -1.50 -1.44 13.46
CA ILE A 150 -2.69 -1.39 14.32
C ILE A 150 -4.02 -1.51 13.55
N GLY A 151 -3.96 -1.75 12.25
CA GLY A 151 -5.18 -1.96 11.46
C GLY A 151 -6.08 -0.73 11.24
N CYS A 152 -5.57 0.49 11.37
CA CYS A 152 -6.38 1.72 11.20
C CYS A 152 -6.85 2.01 9.77
N ARG A 153 -6.34 1.28 8.76
CA ARG A 153 -6.73 1.33 7.34
C ARG A 153 -6.54 2.67 6.61
N TYR A 154 -5.96 3.69 7.23
CA TYR A 154 -5.68 4.97 6.55
C TYR A 154 -4.78 4.80 5.32
N CYS A 155 -3.82 3.87 5.38
CA CYS A 155 -2.96 3.55 4.25
C CYS A 155 -3.71 2.95 3.05
N MET A 156 -4.87 2.31 3.27
CA MET A 156 -5.73 1.80 2.19
C MET A 156 -6.44 2.94 1.47
N ILE A 157 -6.98 3.89 2.24
CA ILE A 157 -7.65 5.09 1.70
C ILE A 157 -6.65 5.97 0.94
N ALA A 158 -5.44 6.13 1.48
CA ALA A 158 -4.40 6.95 0.85
C ALA A 158 -3.80 6.31 -0.42
N CYS A 159 -4.00 5.02 -0.68
CA CYS A 159 -3.45 4.36 -1.85
C CYS A 159 -4.29 4.68 -3.08
N PRO A 160 -3.78 5.42 -4.09
CA PRO A 160 -4.57 5.78 -5.27
C PRO A 160 -4.96 4.57 -6.12
N TYR A 161 -4.24 3.46 -5.98
CA TYR A 161 -4.49 2.22 -6.71
C TYR A 161 -5.40 1.26 -5.94
N GLY A 162 -5.72 1.53 -4.67
CA GLY A 162 -6.44 0.59 -3.80
C GLY A 162 -5.74 -0.78 -3.71
N ALA A 163 -4.41 -0.80 -3.72
CA ALA A 163 -3.58 -2.01 -3.80
C ALA A 163 -3.16 -2.58 -2.43
N ARG A 164 -3.92 -2.25 -1.38
CA ARG A 164 -3.72 -2.72 -0.01
C ARG A 164 -4.99 -3.41 0.44
N SER A 165 -4.83 -4.55 1.10
CA SER A 165 -5.94 -5.36 1.61
C SER A 165 -5.86 -5.48 3.12
N PHE A 166 -7.01 -5.63 3.76
CA PHE A 166 -7.10 -5.79 5.21
C PHE A 166 -7.48 -7.23 5.53
N ASN A 167 -6.81 -7.82 6.52
CA ASN A 167 -7.14 -9.16 7.00
C ASN A 167 -8.28 -9.10 7.99
N TYR A 168 -9.50 -9.37 7.49
CA TYR A 168 -10.69 -9.48 8.32
C TYR A 168 -10.74 -10.79 9.11
N GLU A 169 -10.10 -11.85 8.60
CA GLU A 169 -9.99 -13.14 9.27
C GLU A 169 -8.53 -13.55 9.45
N TYR A 170 -8.30 -14.60 10.23
CA TYR A 170 -7.00 -15.23 10.37
C TYR A 170 -6.61 -15.89 9.03
N PRO A 171 -5.51 -15.49 8.38
CA PRO A 171 -5.11 -16.04 7.09
C PRO A 171 -4.95 -17.56 7.09
N GLU A 172 -4.50 -18.15 8.20
CA GLU A 172 -4.34 -19.61 8.34
C GLU A 172 -5.61 -20.42 8.00
N HIS A 173 -6.81 -19.86 8.20
CA HIS A 173 -8.07 -20.55 7.90
C HIS A 173 -8.39 -20.59 6.39
N GLY A 174 -7.76 -19.74 5.58
CA GLY A 174 -7.97 -19.68 4.13
C GLY A 174 -6.79 -20.24 3.32
N LEU A 175 -5.82 -20.87 3.97
CA LEU A 175 -4.62 -21.40 3.32
C LEU A 175 -4.66 -22.91 3.17
N LYS A 176 -4.39 -23.39 1.96
CA LYS A 176 -4.23 -24.83 1.68
C LYS A 176 -2.81 -25.32 1.99
N LYS A 177 -1.84 -24.43 1.89
CA LYS A 177 -0.42 -24.66 2.16
C LYS A 177 0.20 -23.36 2.67
N VAL A 178 1.20 -23.50 3.52
CA VAL A 178 1.99 -22.38 4.04
C VAL A 178 3.41 -22.45 3.46
N ASN A 179 3.88 -21.34 2.91
CA ASN A 179 5.27 -21.07 2.62
C ASN A 179 5.98 -20.57 3.90
N PRO A 180 6.95 -21.30 4.46
CA PRO A 180 7.64 -20.91 5.69
C PRO A 180 8.57 -19.70 5.51
N GLU A 181 8.95 -19.34 4.28
CA GLU A 181 9.84 -18.21 3.99
C GLU A 181 9.15 -16.85 4.14
N VAL A 182 7.82 -16.83 4.11
CA VAL A 182 7.02 -15.62 4.21
C VAL A 182 6.36 -15.55 5.58
N PRO A 183 6.56 -14.47 6.36
CA PRO A 183 5.99 -14.35 7.69
C PRO A 183 4.46 -14.40 7.62
N MET A 184 3.87 -15.22 8.50
CA MET A 184 2.42 -15.33 8.60
C MET A 184 1.83 -14.02 9.13
N ARG A 185 0.77 -13.54 8.48
CA ARG A 185 0.03 -12.35 8.91
C ARG A 185 -1.07 -12.77 9.87
N THR A 186 -1.49 -11.84 10.73
CA THR A 186 -2.59 -12.05 11.69
C THR A 186 -3.86 -11.35 11.23
N LYS A 187 -4.98 -11.64 11.89
CA LYS A 187 -6.21 -10.84 11.77
C LYS A 187 -5.94 -9.41 12.22
N GLY A 188 -6.50 -8.42 11.52
CA GLY A 188 -6.42 -7.02 11.92
C GLY A 188 -5.28 -6.22 11.29
N VAL A 189 -4.43 -6.84 10.47
CA VAL A 189 -3.32 -6.13 9.80
C VAL A 189 -3.63 -5.85 8.34
N VAL A 190 -2.94 -4.86 7.77
CA VAL A 190 -2.98 -4.55 6.33
C VAL A 190 -1.83 -5.24 5.63
N GLU A 191 -2.10 -5.78 4.44
CA GLU A 191 -1.14 -6.46 3.58
C GLU A 191 -1.21 -5.94 2.14
N LYS A 192 -0.20 -6.29 1.34
CA LYS A 192 -0.05 -5.89 -0.07
C LYS A 192 1.04 -6.70 -0.76
N CYS A 193 1.09 -6.63 -2.09
CA CYS A 193 2.25 -7.09 -2.87
C CYS A 193 3.57 -6.49 -2.33
N THR A 194 4.56 -7.34 -2.08
CA THR A 194 5.90 -6.98 -1.56
C THR A 194 7.01 -7.14 -2.60
N PHE A 195 6.68 -7.26 -3.89
CA PHE A 195 7.62 -7.71 -4.92
C PHE A 195 8.30 -9.05 -4.58
N CYS A 196 7.60 -9.92 -3.85
CA CYS A 196 8.16 -11.17 -3.33
C CYS A 196 9.52 -10.93 -2.64
N ALA A 197 9.57 -9.92 -1.75
CA ALA A 197 10.81 -9.45 -1.14
C ALA A 197 11.64 -10.57 -0.52
N HIS A 198 11.03 -11.64 0.01
CA HIS A 198 11.74 -12.80 0.54
C HIS A 198 12.64 -13.48 -0.51
N ARG A 199 12.19 -13.58 -1.77
CA ARG A 199 13.01 -14.11 -2.88
C ARG A 199 14.11 -13.14 -3.30
N ILE A 200 13.84 -11.84 -3.23
CA ILE A 200 14.85 -10.82 -3.51
C ILE A 200 15.94 -10.88 -2.45
N ASP A 201 15.55 -10.99 -1.18
CA ASP A 201 16.45 -11.03 -0.03
C ASP A 201 17.28 -12.33 0.01
N GLU A 202 16.77 -13.45 -0.50
CA GLU A 202 17.53 -14.71 -0.65
C GLU A 202 18.55 -14.65 -1.81
N ALA A 203 18.24 -13.90 -2.88
CA ALA A 203 19.05 -13.89 -4.10
C ALA A 203 20.26 -12.94 -4.07
N ILE A 204 20.38 -12.07 -3.04
CA ILE A 204 21.40 -11.03 -2.92
C ILE A 204 22.38 -11.29 -1.77
#